data_AF-A0A1V6EVZ5-F1
#
_entry.id   AF-A0A1V6EVZ5-F1
#
_cell.length_a   1.000
_cell.length_b   1.000
_cell.length_c   1.000
_cell.angle_alpha   90.00
_cell.angle_beta   90.00
_cell.angle_gamma   90.00
#
_symmetry.space_group_name_H-M   'P 1'
#
loop_
_entity.id
_entity.type
_entity.pdbx_description
1 polymer ?
#
loop_
_entity_poly.entity_id
_entity_poly.type
_entity_poly.pdbx_seq_one_letter_code
_entity_poly.pdbx_strand_id
1 'polypeptide(L)'
;MINRFDLDERVREWSLRDDIVEKDYVLGWLLWGIGTDEILGTKWAFKGGTCLKKCYIETYRFSEDLDFTILPGGPIRPAELGPILRAVLERVTEASGLVFSGREPLLKGHSSGLYTEGRVYYQGPRGAAKVASVKLDLSDSEKVVRPTVQRRIHHSYPDNLPEPATVRCYCFEELFAEKIRAMGERGRPRDLYDIINLFRNAEIEADATVIRTILAEKCRAKGIPVPTLDSVRIEANWEALESEWSNMLAHQLPVLPPLEAFWNEIVDLFAWLEKGIKASALPRVPFGSGEIAPVHTSIAVPMQVWHTPVPLETVRFAASNHLCVKLGYDGTQRIIEPYSLRQTREGHLVLHAIRVDNREHRSYRVDRIQSVQATTQSFKPVYRVEFTGVGPFRAST
;
A
#
# COMPACT_ATOMS: atom_id res chain seq x y z
N MET A 1 10.23 -3.55 -21.30
CA MET A 1 9.46 -4.48 -20.45
C MET A 1 10.42 -5.25 -19.59
N ILE A 2 10.10 -5.46 -18.31
CA ILE A 2 10.84 -6.39 -17.45
C ILE A 2 10.79 -7.82 -18.01
N ASN A 3 11.82 -8.62 -17.73
CA ASN A 3 11.85 -10.01 -18.16
C ASN A 3 11.17 -10.94 -17.13
N ARG A 4 11.00 -12.22 -17.46
CA ARG A 4 10.39 -13.22 -16.57
C ARG A 4 11.21 -13.45 -15.28
N PHE A 5 12.53 -13.40 -15.38
CA PHE A 5 13.42 -13.57 -14.23
C PHE A 5 13.22 -12.46 -13.18
N ASP A 6 13.14 -11.20 -13.61
CA ASP A 6 12.89 -10.03 -12.75
C ASP A 6 11.53 -10.13 -12.05
N LEU A 7 10.53 -10.66 -12.75
CA LEU A 7 9.20 -10.90 -12.20
C LEU A 7 9.23 -12.01 -11.14
N ASP A 8 9.86 -13.14 -11.46
CA ASP A 8 9.97 -14.28 -10.55
C ASP A 8 10.80 -13.93 -9.28
N GLU A 9 11.78 -13.04 -9.41
CA GLU A 9 12.52 -12.51 -8.27
C GLU A 9 11.61 -11.74 -7.30
N ARG A 10 10.74 -10.87 -7.83
CA ARG A 10 9.76 -10.13 -7.02
C ARG A 10 8.67 -11.01 -6.44
N VAL A 11 8.23 -12.02 -7.17
CA VAL A 11 7.31 -13.07 -6.67
C VAL A 11 7.87 -13.73 -5.42
N ARG A 12 9.17 -14.10 -5.44
CA ARG A 12 9.85 -14.68 -4.27
C ARG A 12 10.02 -13.66 -3.15
N GLU A 13 10.53 -12.48 -3.47
CA GLU A 13 10.83 -11.43 -2.49
C GLU A 13 9.56 -10.95 -1.76
N TRP A 14 8.49 -10.70 -2.52
CA TRP A 14 7.24 -10.17 -1.99
C TRP A 14 6.29 -11.27 -1.52
N SER A 15 6.63 -12.54 -1.76
CA SER A 15 5.83 -13.70 -1.37
C SER A 15 4.37 -13.61 -1.85
N LEU A 16 4.21 -13.29 -3.13
CA LEU A 16 2.90 -13.10 -3.77
C LEU A 16 2.82 -13.87 -5.07
N ARG A 17 1.60 -14.13 -5.53
CA ARG A 17 1.39 -14.79 -6.83
C ARG A 17 1.86 -13.90 -7.98
N ASP A 18 2.33 -14.54 -9.04
CA ASP A 18 2.89 -13.84 -10.19
C ASP A 18 1.87 -12.95 -10.93
N ASP A 19 0.58 -13.31 -10.93
CA ASP A 19 -0.50 -12.48 -11.48
C ASP A 19 -0.66 -11.14 -10.75
N ILE A 20 -0.48 -11.14 -9.43
CA ILE A 20 -0.59 -9.94 -8.60
C ILE A 20 0.63 -9.02 -8.81
N VAL A 21 1.83 -9.59 -8.86
CA VAL A 21 3.08 -8.84 -9.12
C VAL A 21 3.05 -8.23 -10.52
N GLU A 22 2.66 -9.00 -11.54
CA GLU A 22 2.52 -8.47 -12.90
C GLU A 22 1.50 -7.33 -12.96
N LYS A 23 0.36 -7.47 -12.28
CA LYS A 23 -0.67 -6.44 -12.30
C LYS A 23 -0.18 -5.16 -11.61
N ASP A 24 0.55 -5.27 -10.50
CA ASP A 24 1.19 -4.12 -9.86
C ASP A 24 2.19 -3.39 -10.79
N TYR A 25 2.96 -4.13 -11.58
CA TYR A 25 3.85 -3.57 -12.61
C TYR A 25 3.06 -2.78 -13.66
N VAL A 26 1.98 -3.38 -14.18
CA VAL A 26 1.12 -2.74 -15.19
C VAL A 26 0.43 -1.49 -14.64
N LEU A 27 0.00 -1.51 -13.38
CA LEU A 27 -0.60 -0.35 -12.72
C LEU A 27 0.37 0.84 -12.66
N GLY A 28 1.67 0.60 -12.41
CA GLY A 28 2.68 1.68 -12.43
C GLY A 28 2.77 2.36 -13.80
N TRP A 29 2.83 1.56 -14.87
CA TRP A 29 2.88 2.05 -16.25
C TRP A 29 1.60 2.75 -16.69
N LEU A 30 0.42 2.24 -16.32
CA LEU A 30 -0.86 2.91 -16.60
C LEU A 30 -0.97 4.25 -15.86
N LEU A 31 -0.55 4.31 -14.60
CA LEU A 31 -0.51 5.55 -13.83
C LEU A 31 0.44 6.58 -14.45
N TRP A 32 1.59 6.14 -14.96
CA TRP A 32 2.51 7.01 -15.70
C TRP A 32 1.87 7.57 -16.97
N GLY A 33 1.21 6.72 -17.77
CA GLY A 33 0.52 7.15 -18.98
C GLY A 33 -0.62 8.15 -18.69
N ILE A 34 -1.42 7.89 -17.65
CA ILE A 34 -2.49 8.80 -17.22
C ILE A 34 -1.91 10.11 -16.67
N GLY A 35 -0.86 10.03 -15.85
CA GLY A 35 -0.24 11.20 -15.21
C GLY A 35 0.49 12.13 -16.18
N THR A 36 0.95 11.60 -17.32
CA THR A 36 1.65 12.36 -18.37
C THR A 36 0.72 12.91 -19.46
N ASP A 37 -0.53 12.46 -19.51
CA ASP A 37 -1.53 13.02 -20.42
C ASP A 37 -1.95 14.44 -19.98
N GLU A 38 -2.05 15.35 -20.94
CA GLU A 38 -2.33 16.78 -20.67
C GLU A 38 -3.71 16.99 -20.03
N ILE A 39 -4.69 16.16 -20.38
CA ILE A 39 -6.06 16.25 -19.89
C ILE A 39 -6.20 15.38 -18.64
N LEU A 40 -5.90 14.08 -18.72
CA LEU A 40 -6.13 13.16 -17.61
C LEU A 40 -5.22 13.49 -16.42
N GLY A 41 -3.94 13.78 -16.66
CA GLY A 41 -2.98 14.14 -15.60
C GLY A 41 -3.35 15.43 -14.85
N THR A 42 -4.22 16.26 -15.43
CA THR A 42 -4.72 17.50 -14.82
C THR A 42 -6.18 17.47 -14.39
N LYS A 43 -6.95 16.46 -14.79
CA LYS A 43 -8.39 16.40 -14.48
C LYS A 43 -8.79 15.15 -13.73
N TRP A 44 -7.91 14.17 -13.58
CA TRP A 44 -8.17 12.98 -12.78
C TRP A 44 -7.36 13.04 -11.48
N ALA A 45 -8.04 12.87 -10.36
CA ALA A 45 -7.44 12.80 -9.04
C ALA A 45 -7.48 11.35 -8.55
N PHE A 46 -6.32 10.71 -8.52
CA PHE A 46 -6.16 9.33 -8.09
C PHE A 46 -6.46 9.16 -6.61
N LYS A 47 -7.16 8.07 -6.26
CA LYS A 47 -7.56 7.75 -4.89
C LYS A 47 -7.64 6.24 -4.62
N GLY A 48 -8.17 5.87 -3.46
CA GLY A 48 -8.41 4.48 -3.10
C GLY A 48 -7.16 3.72 -2.61
N GLY A 49 -7.27 2.39 -2.56
CA GLY A 49 -6.21 1.52 -2.01
C GLY A 49 -4.95 1.50 -2.86
N THR A 50 -5.10 1.53 -4.19
CA THR A 50 -3.96 1.53 -5.12
C THR A 50 -3.20 2.85 -5.03
N CYS A 51 -3.87 3.98 -4.76
CA CYS A 51 -3.22 5.26 -4.48
C CYS A 51 -2.36 5.22 -3.21
N LEU A 52 -2.89 4.63 -2.13
CA LEU A 52 -2.10 4.45 -0.90
C LEU A 52 -0.82 3.65 -1.20
N LYS A 53 -0.94 2.53 -1.92
CA LYS A 53 0.21 1.70 -2.26
C LYS A 53 1.24 2.42 -3.15
N LYS A 54 0.76 3.00 -4.25
CA LYS A 54 1.62 3.58 -5.31
C LYS A 54 2.16 4.97 -4.99
N CYS A 55 1.61 5.68 -4.00
CA CYS A 55 2.00 7.08 -3.72
C CYS A 55 2.42 7.36 -2.27
N TYR A 56 2.12 6.46 -1.31
CA TYR A 56 2.31 6.74 0.12
C TYR A 56 2.99 5.60 0.91
N ILE A 57 2.53 4.36 0.78
CA ILE A 57 2.94 3.23 1.63
C ILE A 57 3.16 2.00 0.75
N GLU A 58 4.39 1.64 0.43
CA GLU A 58 4.63 0.53 -0.50
C GLU A 58 4.33 -0.85 0.10
N THR A 59 4.60 -1.03 1.39
CA THR A 59 4.28 -2.27 2.15
C THR A 59 2.78 -2.49 2.37
N TYR A 60 1.95 -1.59 1.85
CA TYR A 60 0.51 -1.74 1.86
C TYR A 60 0.06 -2.92 1.01
N ARG A 61 -1.10 -3.49 1.37
CA ARG A 61 -1.69 -4.61 0.65
C ARG A 61 -1.86 -4.30 -0.83
N PHE A 62 -1.77 -5.33 -1.66
CA PHE A 62 -1.94 -5.16 -3.09
C PHE A 62 -3.40 -4.83 -3.42
N SER A 63 -3.57 -3.95 -4.40
CA SER A 63 -4.86 -3.52 -4.90
C SER A 63 -4.76 -3.47 -6.42
N GLU A 64 -5.84 -3.84 -7.07
CA GLU A 64 -5.83 -4.22 -8.49
C GLU A 64 -6.59 -3.24 -9.39
N ASP A 65 -7.35 -2.33 -8.79
CA ASP A 65 -8.23 -1.38 -9.47
C ASP A 65 -7.65 0.03 -9.41
N LEU A 66 -8.01 0.88 -10.36
CA LEU A 66 -7.62 2.29 -10.40
C LEU A 66 -8.84 3.18 -10.18
N ASP A 67 -8.94 3.81 -9.01
CA ASP A 67 -10.03 4.71 -8.65
C ASP A 67 -9.62 6.17 -8.88
N PHE A 68 -10.41 6.93 -9.63
CA PHE A 68 -10.21 8.36 -9.82
C PHE A 68 -11.48 9.14 -9.51
N THR A 69 -11.28 10.32 -8.91
CA THR A 69 -12.28 11.38 -8.91
C THR A 69 -12.00 12.33 -10.05
N ILE A 70 -13.03 12.66 -10.83
CA ILE A 70 -12.95 13.61 -11.94
C ILE A 70 -13.07 15.02 -11.37
N LEU A 71 -12.09 15.87 -11.68
CA LEU A 71 -12.09 17.28 -11.29
C LEU A 71 -12.94 18.11 -12.26
N PRO A 72 -13.41 19.30 -11.88
CA PRO A 72 -14.27 20.12 -12.71
C PRO A 72 -13.75 20.31 -14.15
N GLY A 73 -14.63 20.02 -15.12
CA GLY A 73 -14.32 20.07 -16.55
C GLY A 73 -13.45 18.91 -17.08
N GLY A 74 -13.28 17.85 -16.29
CA GLY A 74 -12.59 16.63 -16.71
C GLY A 74 -13.46 15.70 -17.55
N PRO A 75 -12.86 14.90 -18.46
CA PRO A 75 -13.61 13.95 -19.24
C PRO A 75 -14.04 12.77 -18.37
N ILE A 76 -15.29 12.35 -18.53
CA ILE A 76 -15.87 11.18 -17.86
C ILE A 76 -16.69 10.30 -18.81
N ARG A 77 -17.22 10.86 -19.90
CA ARG A 77 -18.13 10.13 -20.79
C ARG A 77 -17.36 9.16 -21.70
N PRO A 78 -17.88 7.94 -21.96
CA PRO A 78 -17.21 6.96 -22.80
C PRO A 78 -16.75 7.49 -24.17
N ALA A 79 -17.57 8.31 -24.83
CA ALA A 79 -17.26 8.88 -26.14
C ALA A 79 -16.06 9.85 -26.11
N GLU A 80 -15.91 10.62 -25.04
CA GLU A 80 -14.78 11.54 -24.81
C GLU A 80 -13.53 10.76 -24.40
N LEU A 81 -13.71 9.74 -23.56
CA LEU A 81 -12.60 8.96 -22.98
C LEU A 81 -11.97 7.97 -23.95
N GLY A 82 -12.73 7.36 -24.86
CA GLY A 82 -12.22 6.32 -25.76
C GLY A 82 -10.97 6.74 -26.54
N PRO A 83 -10.99 7.87 -27.27
CA PRO A 83 -9.82 8.36 -28.00
C PRO A 83 -8.62 8.69 -27.09
N ILE A 84 -8.86 9.37 -25.97
CA ILE A 84 -7.79 9.76 -25.02
C ILE A 84 -7.14 8.51 -24.44
N LEU A 85 -7.95 7.54 -24.00
CA LEU A 85 -7.45 6.30 -23.41
C LEU A 85 -6.64 5.48 -24.42
N ARG A 86 -7.06 5.40 -25.69
CA ARG A 86 -6.26 4.74 -26.73
C ARG A 86 -4.88 5.38 -26.89
N ALA A 87 -4.82 6.71 -27.00
CA ALA A 87 -3.54 7.42 -27.11
C ALA A 87 -2.65 7.21 -25.88
N VAL A 88 -3.22 7.17 -24.68
CA VAL A 88 -2.49 6.82 -23.44
C VAL A 88 -1.93 5.40 -23.52
N LEU A 89 -2.75 4.42 -23.93
CA LEU A 89 -2.31 3.02 -24.01
C LEU A 89 -1.24 2.79 -25.10
N GLU A 90 -1.32 3.49 -26.22
CA GLU A 90 -0.29 3.50 -27.26
C GLU A 90 1.04 4.03 -26.70
N ARG A 91 1.01 5.17 -26.01
CA ARG A 91 2.20 5.74 -25.35
C ARG A 91 2.81 4.78 -24.33
N VAL A 92 1.98 4.13 -23.52
CA VAL A 92 2.45 3.13 -22.53
C VAL A 92 3.03 1.92 -23.25
N THR A 93 2.43 1.48 -24.36
CA THR A 93 2.97 0.38 -25.19
C THR A 93 4.36 0.73 -25.69
N GLU A 94 4.56 1.91 -26.25
CA GLU A 94 5.84 2.38 -26.78
C GLU A 94 6.92 2.46 -25.69
N ALA A 95 6.59 3.00 -24.53
CA ALA A 95 7.55 3.22 -23.45
C ALA A 95 7.92 1.93 -22.70
N SER A 96 6.98 0.99 -22.57
CA SER A 96 7.14 -0.18 -21.69
C SER A 96 7.24 -1.51 -22.43
N GLY A 97 6.75 -1.60 -23.66
CA GLY A 97 6.54 -2.84 -24.41
C GLY A 97 5.26 -3.61 -24.03
N LEU A 98 4.47 -3.17 -23.05
CA LEU A 98 3.20 -3.79 -22.69
C LEU A 98 2.21 -3.77 -23.85
N VAL A 99 1.48 -4.86 -24.07
CA VAL A 99 0.56 -4.97 -25.21
C VAL A 99 -0.87 -4.75 -24.76
N PHE A 100 -1.50 -3.65 -25.21
CA PHE A 100 -2.91 -3.35 -24.94
C PHE A 100 -3.84 -3.57 -26.15
N SER A 101 -3.29 -3.87 -27.32
CA SER A 101 -4.04 -4.06 -28.57
C SER A 101 -4.80 -5.39 -28.66
N GLY A 102 -4.60 -6.31 -27.71
CA GLY A 102 -5.28 -7.61 -27.71
C GLY A 102 -6.79 -7.53 -27.52
N ARG A 103 -7.32 -6.43 -26.98
CA ARG A 103 -8.75 -6.15 -26.87
C ARG A 103 -8.99 -4.66 -26.59
N GLU A 104 -9.95 -4.06 -27.31
CA GLU A 104 -10.36 -2.67 -27.08
C GLU A 104 -10.77 -2.42 -25.61
N PRO A 105 -10.40 -1.26 -25.04
CA PRO A 105 -10.87 -0.84 -23.73
C PRO A 105 -12.40 -0.79 -23.68
N LEU A 106 -12.97 -1.29 -22.59
CA LEU A 106 -14.40 -1.21 -22.32
C LEU A 106 -14.68 0.02 -21.46
N LEU A 107 -15.63 0.87 -21.85
CA LEU A 107 -16.07 2.02 -21.07
C LEU A 107 -17.60 1.98 -20.95
N LYS A 108 -18.10 1.92 -19.72
CA LYS A 108 -19.52 1.86 -19.38
C LYS A 108 -19.88 3.06 -18.52
N GLY A 109 -20.50 4.07 -19.15
CA GLY A 109 -21.05 5.21 -18.44
C GLY A 109 -22.34 4.85 -17.71
N HIS A 110 -22.56 5.47 -16.55
CA HIS A 110 -23.82 5.40 -15.82
C HIS A 110 -24.83 6.41 -16.38
N SER A 111 -26.13 6.14 -16.23
CA SER A 111 -27.20 7.02 -16.73
C SER A 111 -27.18 8.42 -16.13
N SER A 112 -26.66 8.56 -14.91
CA SER A 112 -26.47 9.87 -14.26
C SER A 112 -25.39 10.74 -14.91
N GLY A 113 -24.50 10.14 -15.72
CA GLY A 113 -23.33 10.82 -16.29
C GLY A 113 -22.21 11.13 -15.30
N LEU A 114 -22.37 10.76 -14.02
CA LEU A 114 -21.42 11.08 -12.93
C LEU A 114 -20.47 9.93 -12.60
N TYR A 115 -20.59 8.80 -13.30
CA TYR A 115 -19.76 7.63 -13.08
C TYR A 115 -19.51 6.90 -14.39
N THR A 116 -18.28 6.44 -14.59
CA THR A 116 -17.91 5.56 -15.70
C THR A 116 -17.01 4.44 -15.17
N GLU A 117 -17.41 3.21 -15.42
CA GLU A 117 -16.56 2.03 -15.23
C GLU A 117 -15.78 1.75 -16.51
N GLY A 118 -14.47 1.69 -16.40
CA GLY A 118 -13.56 1.31 -17.47
C GLY A 118 -12.88 -0.04 -17.22
N ARG A 119 -12.45 -0.69 -18.30
CA ARG A 119 -11.58 -1.87 -18.24
C ARG A 119 -10.56 -1.81 -19.36
N VAL A 120 -9.29 -1.78 -18.96
CA VAL A 120 -8.14 -1.84 -19.87
C VAL A 120 -7.64 -3.28 -19.89
N TYR A 121 -7.47 -3.84 -21.09
CA TYR A 121 -6.98 -5.20 -21.28
C TYR A 121 -5.51 -5.18 -21.66
N TYR A 122 -4.73 -6.11 -21.12
CA TYR A 122 -3.29 -6.16 -21.38
C TYR A 122 -2.79 -7.59 -21.49
N GLN A 123 -1.68 -7.73 -22.21
CA GLN A 123 -0.80 -8.89 -22.13
C GLN A 123 0.56 -8.41 -21.58
N GLY A 124 0.90 -8.94 -20.41
CA GLY A 124 2.09 -8.53 -19.65
C GLY A 124 3.26 -9.50 -19.79
N PRO A 125 4.34 -9.28 -19.03
CA PRO A 125 5.57 -10.08 -19.05
C PRO A 125 5.40 -11.57 -18.75
N ARG A 126 4.27 -12.01 -18.17
CA ARG A 126 3.95 -13.43 -17.97
C ARG A 126 3.62 -14.14 -19.28
N GLY A 127 3.29 -13.41 -20.35
CA GLY A 127 2.89 -14.00 -21.63
C GLY A 127 1.64 -14.87 -21.51
N ALA A 128 0.72 -14.55 -20.57
CA ALA A 128 -0.49 -15.33 -20.35
C ALA A 128 -1.32 -15.45 -21.63
N ALA A 129 -1.89 -16.63 -21.88
CA ALA A 129 -2.68 -16.90 -23.10
C ALA A 129 -3.98 -16.09 -23.18
N LYS A 130 -4.54 -15.71 -22.03
CA LYS A 130 -5.71 -14.82 -21.95
C LYS A 130 -5.24 -13.43 -21.54
N VAL A 131 -5.80 -12.40 -22.21
CA VAL A 131 -5.58 -11.01 -21.80
C VAL A 131 -6.12 -10.78 -20.39
N ALA A 132 -5.27 -10.23 -19.54
CA ALA A 132 -5.66 -9.77 -18.21
C ALA A 132 -6.32 -8.39 -18.31
N SER A 133 -6.84 -7.87 -17.20
CA SER A 133 -7.42 -6.52 -17.20
C SER A 133 -7.22 -5.76 -15.90
N VAL A 134 -7.12 -4.44 -16.04
CA VAL A 134 -7.19 -3.46 -14.96
C VAL A 134 -8.54 -2.76 -15.04
N LYS A 135 -9.22 -2.65 -13.89
CA LYS A 135 -10.46 -1.89 -13.77
C LYS A 135 -10.13 -0.41 -13.53
N LEU A 136 -10.89 0.48 -14.15
CA LEU A 136 -10.87 1.92 -13.94
C LEU A 136 -12.23 2.33 -13.36
N ASP A 137 -12.25 3.00 -12.22
CA ASP A 137 -13.46 3.53 -11.60
C ASP A 137 -13.39 5.05 -11.57
N LEU A 138 -14.24 5.71 -12.36
CA LEU A 138 -14.23 7.16 -12.53
C LEU A 138 -15.49 7.78 -11.93
N SER A 139 -15.35 8.71 -10.98
CA SER A 139 -16.47 9.34 -10.29
C SER A 139 -16.37 10.86 -10.31
N ASP A 140 -17.42 11.55 -10.75
CA ASP A 140 -17.61 13.01 -10.68
C ASP A 140 -18.54 13.42 -9.53
N SER A 141 -19.00 12.46 -8.72
CA SER A 141 -19.89 12.71 -7.58
C SER A 141 -19.15 12.86 -6.26
N GLU A 142 -17.88 12.49 -6.19
CA GLU A 142 -17.11 12.55 -4.95
C GLU A 142 -16.51 13.95 -4.74
N LYS A 143 -16.79 14.55 -3.59
CA LYS A 143 -16.22 15.84 -3.22
C LYS A 143 -14.76 15.68 -2.78
N VAL A 144 -13.86 16.33 -3.51
CA VAL A 144 -12.48 16.56 -3.07
C VAL A 144 -12.48 17.73 -2.07
N VAL A 145 -12.03 17.51 -0.83
CA VAL A 145 -12.10 18.53 0.24
C VAL A 145 -10.77 19.20 0.55
N ARG A 146 -9.65 18.64 0.10
CA ARG A 146 -8.32 19.27 0.16
C ARG A 146 -7.72 19.40 -1.23
N PRO A 147 -6.77 20.32 -1.46
CA PRO A 147 -6.06 20.39 -2.72
C PRO A 147 -5.42 19.04 -3.05
N THR A 148 -5.60 18.59 -4.30
CA THR A 148 -4.87 17.42 -4.82
C THR A 148 -3.38 17.71 -4.84
N VAL A 149 -2.57 16.66 -4.69
CA VAL A 149 -1.11 16.74 -4.72
C VAL A 149 -0.56 15.97 -5.91
N GLN A 150 0.65 16.32 -6.35
CA GLN A 150 1.42 15.48 -7.27
C GLN A 150 2.32 14.56 -6.44
N ARG A 151 2.22 13.25 -6.66
CA ARG A 151 3.07 12.27 -5.98
C ARG A 151 3.83 11.44 -7.01
N ARG A 152 5.08 11.12 -6.68
CA ARG A 152 5.87 10.16 -7.45
C ARG A 152 5.19 8.80 -7.38
N ILE A 153 5.16 8.10 -8.51
CA ILE A 153 4.65 6.74 -8.61
C ILE A 153 5.75 5.78 -8.15
N HIS A 154 5.45 4.99 -7.13
CA HIS A 154 6.29 3.90 -6.69
C HIS A 154 6.30 2.77 -7.73
N HIS A 155 7.48 2.52 -8.30
CA HIS A 155 7.69 1.56 -9.38
C HIS A 155 8.97 0.76 -9.12
N SER A 156 8.85 -0.23 -8.23
CA SER A 156 9.96 -1.02 -7.71
C SER A 156 10.39 -2.16 -8.63
N TYR A 157 10.66 -1.80 -9.88
CA TYR A 157 11.05 -2.70 -10.97
C TYR A 157 12.41 -2.27 -11.55
N PRO A 158 13.12 -3.14 -12.28
CA PRO A 158 14.46 -2.79 -12.78
C PRO A 158 14.42 -1.73 -13.88
N ASP A 159 13.28 -1.62 -14.58
CA ASP A 159 13.02 -0.51 -15.50
C ASP A 159 12.53 0.73 -14.75
N ASN A 160 12.68 1.89 -15.38
CA ASN A 160 12.26 3.16 -14.79
C ASN A 160 11.09 3.74 -15.57
N LEU A 161 10.11 4.28 -14.85
CA LEU A 161 9.11 5.15 -15.44
C LEU A 161 9.80 6.45 -15.90
N PRO A 162 9.53 6.95 -17.11
CA PRO A 162 10.07 8.23 -17.55
C PRO A 162 9.67 9.39 -16.63
N GLU A 163 10.64 10.23 -16.28
CA GLU A 163 10.44 11.40 -15.40
C GLU A 163 9.41 12.39 -16.01
N PRO A 164 8.58 13.06 -15.18
CA PRO A 164 8.66 13.15 -13.72
C PRO A 164 8.07 11.95 -12.97
N ALA A 165 7.48 10.96 -13.67
CA ALA A 165 6.86 9.79 -13.07
C ALA A 165 5.89 10.11 -11.91
N THR A 166 5.11 11.19 -12.06
CA THR A 166 4.13 11.64 -11.06
C THR A 166 2.70 11.42 -11.51
N VAL A 167 1.80 11.25 -10.55
CA VAL A 167 0.35 11.26 -10.75
C VAL A 167 -0.31 12.22 -9.78
N ARG A 168 -1.36 12.89 -10.23
CA ARG A 168 -2.22 13.71 -9.37
C ARG A 168 -3.08 12.81 -8.50
N CYS A 169 -3.04 13.01 -7.19
CA CYS A 169 -3.78 12.20 -6.24
C CYS A 169 -4.29 13.00 -5.04
N TYR A 170 -5.12 12.34 -4.24
CA TYR A 170 -5.57 12.87 -2.96
C TYR A 170 -4.39 13.00 -1.98
N CYS A 171 -4.48 13.97 -1.06
CA CYS A 171 -3.55 14.02 0.07
C CYS A 171 -3.78 12.81 1.00
N PHE A 172 -2.78 12.48 1.82
CA PHE A 172 -2.83 11.30 2.68
C PHE A 172 -4.01 11.34 3.65
N GLU A 173 -4.23 12.49 4.28
CA GLU A 173 -5.27 12.70 5.29
C GLU A 173 -6.67 12.51 4.68
N GLU A 174 -6.85 12.90 3.42
CA GLU A 174 -8.11 12.72 2.72
C GLU A 174 -8.35 11.25 2.34
N LEU A 175 -7.32 10.52 1.93
CA LEU A 175 -7.41 9.07 1.72
C LEU A 175 -7.76 8.34 3.02
N PHE A 176 -7.11 8.69 4.12
CA PHE A 176 -7.38 8.06 5.42
C PHE A 176 -8.82 8.34 5.89
N ALA A 177 -9.28 9.59 5.78
CA ALA A 177 -10.67 9.94 6.06
C ALA A 177 -11.65 9.14 5.18
N GLU A 178 -11.38 8.95 3.88
CA GLU A 178 -12.24 8.12 3.03
C GLU A 178 -12.27 6.65 3.45
N LYS A 179 -11.17 6.10 3.95
CA LYS A 179 -11.13 4.73 4.50
C LYS A 179 -11.95 4.61 5.78
N ILE A 180 -11.87 5.59 6.68
CA ILE A 180 -12.69 5.62 7.90
C ILE A 180 -14.18 5.75 7.54
N ARG A 181 -14.51 6.63 6.58
CA ARG A 181 -15.88 6.75 6.06
C ARG A 181 -16.39 5.43 5.49
N ALA A 182 -15.61 4.79 4.61
CA ALA A 182 -15.98 3.51 4.02
C ALA A 182 -16.17 2.43 5.09
N MET A 183 -15.32 2.37 6.11
CA MET A 183 -15.52 1.45 7.23
C MET A 183 -16.87 1.68 7.92
N GLY A 184 -17.25 2.93 8.17
CA GLY A 184 -18.55 3.26 8.76
C GLY A 184 -19.77 3.08 7.84
N GLU A 185 -19.58 3.08 6.52
CA GLU A 185 -20.67 2.92 5.54
C GLU A 185 -20.94 1.45 5.16
N ARG A 186 -19.89 0.61 5.13
CA ARG A 186 -19.99 -0.77 4.60
C ARG A 186 -19.28 -1.84 5.42
N GLY A 187 -18.49 -1.46 6.43
CA GLY A 187 -17.91 -2.39 7.40
C GLY A 187 -17.09 -3.56 6.85
N ARG A 188 -16.40 -3.43 5.71
CA ARG A 188 -15.76 -4.59 5.06
C ARG A 188 -14.37 -4.91 5.64
N PRO A 189 -13.93 -6.18 5.60
CA PRO A 189 -12.58 -6.61 5.98
C PRO A 189 -11.44 -5.71 5.48
N ARG A 190 -11.48 -5.33 4.19
CA ARG A 190 -10.44 -4.46 3.60
C ARG A 190 -10.42 -3.08 4.22
N ASP A 191 -11.57 -2.52 4.62
CA ASP A 191 -11.62 -1.21 5.25
C ASP A 191 -11.02 -1.25 6.65
N LEU A 192 -11.34 -2.29 7.43
CA LEU A 192 -10.72 -2.50 8.75
C LEU A 192 -9.20 -2.68 8.63
N TYR A 193 -8.75 -3.54 7.70
CA TYR A 193 -7.33 -3.71 7.44
C TYR A 193 -6.66 -2.38 7.08
N ASP A 194 -7.30 -1.60 6.21
CA ASP A 194 -6.80 -0.34 5.69
C ASP A 194 -6.67 0.70 6.80
N ILE A 195 -7.72 0.98 7.58
CA ILE A 195 -7.70 2.04 8.61
C ILE A 195 -6.72 1.74 9.75
N ILE A 196 -6.58 0.48 10.16
CA ILE A 196 -5.65 0.10 11.22
C ILE A 196 -4.21 0.18 10.74
N ASN A 197 -3.91 -0.25 9.51
CA ASN A 197 -2.56 -0.09 8.97
C ASN A 197 -2.18 1.39 8.77
N LEU A 198 -3.13 2.24 8.36
CA LEU A 198 -2.90 3.68 8.26
C LEU A 198 -2.64 4.30 9.63
N PHE A 199 -3.38 3.85 10.66
CA PHE A 199 -3.18 4.28 12.05
C PHE A 199 -1.82 3.87 12.61
N ARG A 200 -1.39 2.63 12.37
CA ARG A 200 -0.11 2.07 12.82
C ARG A 200 1.10 2.75 12.17
N ASN A 201 0.95 3.34 10.98
CA ASN A 201 2.05 3.93 10.26
C ASN A 201 2.55 5.21 10.97
N ALA A 202 3.54 5.04 11.83
CA ALA A 202 4.10 6.11 12.66
C ALA A 202 5.03 7.06 11.89
N GLU A 203 5.40 6.77 10.64
CA GLU A 203 6.28 7.63 9.84
C GLU A 203 5.52 8.72 9.08
N ILE A 204 4.23 8.52 8.84
CA ILE A 204 3.37 9.58 8.33
C ILE A 204 2.85 10.34 9.54
N GLU A 205 3.32 11.59 9.72
CA GLU A 205 2.83 12.51 10.74
C GLU A 205 1.42 13.00 10.39
N ALA A 206 0.46 12.09 10.52
CA ALA A 206 -0.94 12.37 10.30
C ALA A 206 -1.53 13.09 11.51
N ASP A 207 -2.16 14.25 11.27
CA ASP A 207 -2.89 14.99 12.30
C ASP A 207 -4.34 14.49 12.39
N ALA A 208 -4.69 13.92 13.54
CA ALA A 208 -6.06 13.46 13.87
C ALA A 208 -7.11 14.54 13.62
N THR A 209 -6.80 15.79 13.96
CA THR A 209 -7.70 16.95 13.82
C THR A 209 -7.99 17.24 12.36
N VAL A 210 -6.96 17.15 11.51
CA VAL A 210 -7.09 17.36 10.06
C VAL A 210 -7.93 16.24 9.46
N ILE A 211 -7.63 14.98 9.78
CA ILE A 211 -8.38 13.81 9.28
C ILE A 211 -9.85 13.88 9.72
N ARG A 212 -10.11 14.18 10.99
CA ARG A 212 -11.47 14.31 11.52
C ARG A 212 -12.25 15.43 10.83
N THR A 213 -11.61 16.57 10.55
CA THR A 213 -12.22 17.68 9.82
C THR A 213 -12.60 17.26 8.40
N ILE A 214 -11.69 16.61 7.67
CA ILE A 214 -11.93 16.11 6.30
C ILE A 214 -13.05 15.06 6.31
N LEU A 215 -13.02 14.12 7.25
CA LEU A 215 -14.06 13.10 7.42
C LEU A 215 -15.44 13.75 7.62
N ALA A 216 -15.54 14.74 8.50
CA ALA A 216 -16.78 15.46 8.74
C ALA A 216 -17.29 16.22 7.50
N GLU A 217 -16.41 16.87 6.75
CA GLU A 217 -16.77 17.55 5.50
C GLU A 217 -17.27 16.56 4.42
N LYS A 218 -16.62 15.41 4.29
CA LYS A 218 -17.02 14.35 3.34
C LYS A 218 -18.33 13.69 3.72
N CYS A 219 -18.53 13.35 5.00
CA CYS A 219 -19.79 12.80 5.50
C CYS A 219 -20.94 13.78 5.25
N ARG A 220 -20.73 15.08 5.55
CA ARG A 220 -21.72 16.14 5.27
C ARG A 220 -22.06 16.23 3.78
N ALA A 221 -21.07 16.17 2.90
CA ALA A 221 -21.28 16.21 1.45
C ALA A 221 -22.11 15.02 0.93
N LYS A 222 -22.00 13.86 1.58
CA LYS A 222 -22.80 12.66 1.27
C LYS A 222 -24.13 12.56 2.03
N GLY A 223 -24.39 13.46 2.98
CA GLY A 223 -25.59 13.41 3.82
C GLY A 223 -25.61 12.23 4.79
N ILE A 224 -24.44 11.72 5.19
CA ILE A 224 -24.30 10.60 6.15
C ILE A 224 -23.70 11.08 7.47
N PRO A 225 -23.95 10.38 8.59
CA PRO A 225 -23.31 10.69 9.87
C PRO A 225 -21.79 10.45 9.80
N VAL A 226 -21.06 11.12 10.69
CA VAL A 226 -19.63 10.84 10.89
C VAL A 226 -19.51 9.51 11.66
N PRO A 227 -18.72 8.54 11.17
CA PRO A 227 -18.53 7.27 11.88
C PRO A 227 -17.97 7.49 13.29
N THR A 228 -18.52 6.75 14.25
CA THR A 228 -18.01 6.62 15.62
C THR A 228 -17.53 5.19 15.85
N LEU A 229 -16.83 4.94 16.96
CA LEU A 229 -16.46 3.57 17.36
C LEU A 229 -17.70 2.65 17.40
N ASP A 230 -18.79 3.12 18.00
CA ASP A 230 -20.01 2.34 18.14
C ASP A 230 -20.68 2.09 16.78
N SER A 231 -20.77 3.10 15.92
CA SER A 231 -21.39 2.91 14.60
C SER A 231 -20.60 1.92 13.75
N VAL A 232 -19.26 1.97 13.81
CA VAL A 232 -18.41 1.03 13.08
C VAL A 232 -18.55 -0.39 13.63
N ARG A 233 -18.60 -0.55 14.95
CA ARG A 233 -18.77 -1.87 15.57
C ARG A 233 -20.10 -2.51 15.20
N ILE A 234 -21.16 -1.72 15.09
CA ILE A 234 -22.48 -2.17 14.66
C ILE A 234 -22.45 -2.55 13.18
N GLU A 235 -21.99 -1.65 12.30
CA GLU A 235 -22.02 -1.84 10.86
C GLU A 235 -21.14 -3.02 10.42
N ALA A 236 -19.89 -3.04 10.87
CA ALA A 236 -18.95 -4.09 10.47
C ALA A 236 -19.25 -5.43 11.15
N ASN A 237 -19.58 -5.38 12.46
CA ASN A 237 -19.73 -6.51 13.38
C ASN A 237 -18.61 -7.58 13.30
N TRP A 238 -18.48 -8.42 14.33
CA TRP A 238 -17.38 -9.38 14.36
C TRP A 238 -17.62 -10.52 13.35
N GLU A 239 -18.83 -11.07 13.33
CA GLU A 239 -19.18 -12.27 12.58
C GLU A 239 -19.10 -12.05 11.06
N ALA A 240 -19.57 -10.91 10.57
CA ALA A 240 -19.48 -10.56 9.15
C ALA A 240 -18.02 -10.30 8.73
N LEU A 241 -17.22 -9.67 9.58
CA LEU A 241 -15.79 -9.51 9.32
C LEU A 241 -15.07 -10.86 9.28
N GLU A 242 -15.31 -11.73 10.26
CA GLU A 242 -14.66 -13.04 10.37
C GLU A 242 -14.97 -13.92 9.16
N SER A 243 -16.24 -13.98 8.75
CA SER A 243 -16.67 -14.80 7.61
C SER A 243 -16.02 -14.38 6.28
N GLU A 244 -15.74 -13.10 6.08
CA GLU A 244 -15.18 -12.57 4.83
C GLU A 244 -13.70 -12.19 4.90
N TRP A 245 -13.07 -12.27 6.07
CA TRP A 245 -11.70 -11.80 6.30
C TRP A 245 -10.71 -12.43 5.31
N SER A 246 -10.71 -13.75 5.24
CA SER A 246 -9.82 -14.50 4.35
C SER A 246 -10.16 -14.27 2.88
N ASN A 247 -11.43 -14.38 2.51
CA ASN A 247 -11.90 -14.24 1.13
C ASN A 247 -11.47 -12.90 0.52
N MET A 248 -11.59 -11.82 1.30
CA MET A 248 -11.33 -10.48 0.79
C MET A 248 -9.86 -10.07 0.79
N LEU A 249 -9.02 -10.64 1.67
CA LEU A 249 -7.65 -10.18 1.91
C LEU A 249 -6.54 -11.18 1.58
N ALA A 250 -6.76 -12.50 1.67
CA ALA A 250 -5.68 -13.49 1.63
C ALA A 250 -4.85 -13.47 0.33
N HIS A 251 -5.45 -13.11 -0.80
CA HIS A 251 -4.74 -13.01 -2.09
C HIS A 251 -3.94 -11.72 -2.27
N GLN A 252 -4.13 -10.74 -1.39
CA GLN A 252 -3.52 -9.40 -1.47
C GLN A 252 -2.36 -9.22 -0.49
N LEU A 253 -2.09 -10.25 0.32
CA LEU A 253 -1.17 -10.23 1.44
C LEU A 253 -0.25 -11.45 1.36
N PRO A 254 1.04 -11.33 1.73
CA PRO A 254 1.94 -12.47 1.87
C PRO A 254 1.44 -13.50 2.91
N VAL A 255 0.93 -13.00 4.04
CA VAL A 255 0.32 -13.78 5.11
C VAL A 255 -0.89 -13.02 5.62
N LEU A 256 -2.01 -13.70 5.81
CA LEU A 256 -3.22 -13.10 6.38
C LEU A 256 -3.06 -12.91 7.90
N PRO A 257 -3.03 -11.66 8.41
CA PRO A 257 -3.00 -11.42 9.85
C PRO A 257 -4.30 -11.87 10.52
N PRO A 258 -4.28 -12.21 11.82
CA PRO A 258 -5.50 -12.53 12.56
C PRO A 258 -6.41 -11.30 12.67
N LEU A 259 -7.70 -11.47 12.40
CA LEU A 259 -8.72 -10.41 12.50
C LEU A 259 -8.71 -9.74 13.88
N GLU A 260 -8.56 -10.53 14.94
CA GLU A 260 -8.57 -10.05 16.32
C GLU A 260 -7.55 -8.92 16.58
N ALA A 261 -6.36 -9.02 15.98
CA ALA A 261 -5.31 -8.02 16.13
C ALA A 261 -5.70 -6.66 15.52
N PHE A 262 -6.61 -6.65 14.55
CA PHE A 262 -7.11 -5.43 13.90
C PHE A 262 -8.35 -4.92 14.61
N TRP A 263 -9.25 -5.82 14.97
CA TRP A 263 -10.48 -5.49 15.68
C TRP A 263 -10.21 -4.84 17.04
N ASN A 264 -9.23 -5.34 17.79
CA ASN A 264 -8.92 -4.79 19.11
C ASN A 264 -8.35 -3.37 19.05
N GLU A 265 -7.58 -3.04 18.00
CA GLU A 265 -6.96 -1.72 17.82
C GLU A 265 -7.92 -0.63 17.34
N ILE A 266 -9.15 -0.98 16.95
CA ILE A 266 -10.13 0.01 16.53
C ILE A 266 -10.45 1.02 17.65
N VAL A 267 -10.38 0.57 18.91
CA VAL A 267 -10.61 1.42 20.08
C VAL A 267 -9.55 2.52 20.16
N ASP A 268 -8.29 2.15 19.95
CA ASP A 268 -7.16 3.08 20.00
C ASP A 268 -7.21 4.08 18.84
N LEU A 269 -7.58 3.62 17.64
CA LEU A 269 -7.80 4.48 16.48
C LEU A 269 -8.85 5.55 16.77
N PHE A 270 -10.04 5.18 17.28
CA PHE A 270 -11.09 6.15 17.54
C PHE A 270 -10.78 7.04 18.75
N ALA A 271 -10.11 6.51 19.78
CA ALA A 271 -9.62 7.34 20.89
C ALA A 271 -8.64 8.41 20.39
N TRP A 272 -7.73 8.07 19.49
CA TRP A 272 -6.81 9.01 18.85
C TRP A 272 -7.56 10.03 17.97
N LEU A 273 -8.49 9.57 17.13
CA LEU A 273 -9.24 10.42 16.20
C LEU A 273 -10.13 11.44 16.92
N GLU A 274 -10.75 11.04 18.04
CA GLU A 274 -11.70 11.88 18.79
C GLU A 274 -11.02 12.79 19.80
N LYS A 275 -9.99 12.28 20.51
CA LYS A 275 -9.38 12.97 21.65
C LYS A 275 -7.99 13.54 21.34
N GLY A 276 -7.44 13.24 20.16
CA GLY A 276 -6.05 13.58 19.82
C GLY A 276 -5.01 12.80 20.65
N ILE A 277 -5.44 11.81 21.42
CA ILE A 277 -4.55 11.04 22.30
C ILE A 277 -3.94 9.91 21.48
N LYS A 278 -2.75 10.14 20.95
CA LYS A 278 -1.92 9.04 20.46
C LYS A 278 -1.30 8.36 21.69
N ALA A 279 -1.40 7.05 21.80
CA ALA A 279 -0.71 6.31 22.87
C ALA A 279 0.76 6.75 22.95
N SER A 280 1.31 6.84 24.17
CA SER A 280 2.71 7.26 24.41
C SER A 280 3.62 6.63 23.36
N ALA A 281 4.40 7.46 22.66
CA ALA A 281 5.30 6.98 21.62
C ALA A 281 6.20 5.90 22.23
N LEU A 282 6.11 4.67 21.70
CA LEU A 282 6.93 3.56 22.17
C LEU A 282 8.41 3.95 22.03
N PRO A 283 9.26 3.53 22.99
CA PRO A 283 10.69 3.80 22.88
C PRO A 283 11.26 3.17 21.62
N ARG A 284 12.33 3.74 21.09
CA ARG A 284 13.10 3.09 20.02
C ARG A 284 13.93 1.96 20.60
N VAL A 285 14.19 0.93 19.79
CA VAL A 285 15.19 -0.08 20.13
C VAL A 285 16.54 0.61 20.32
N PRO A 286 17.30 0.34 21.40
CA PRO A 286 18.61 0.97 21.61
C PRO A 286 19.56 0.75 20.42
N PHE A 287 20.46 1.71 20.19
CA PHE A 287 21.50 1.59 19.17
C PHE A 287 22.66 0.73 19.67
N GLY A 288 23.12 -0.20 18.83
CA GLY A 288 24.38 -0.90 19.06
C GLY A 288 25.58 0.01 18.82
N SER A 289 26.69 -0.28 19.51
CA SER A 289 27.97 0.41 19.28
C SER A 289 28.44 0.16 17.83
N GLY A 290 28.42 1.19 16.98
CA GLY A 290 28.85 1.09 15.58
C GLY A 290 27.71 1.02 14.56
N GLU A 291 26.45 1.12 14.99
CA GLU A 291 25.32 1.33 14.09
C GLU A 291 25.27 2.78 13.60
N ILE A 292 24.85 2.94 12.35
CA ILE A 292 24.53 4.26 11.80
C ILE A 292 23.08 4.56 12.19
N ALA A 293 22.86 5.73 12.80
CA ALA A 293 21.50 6.17 13.07
C ALA A 293 20.73 6.26 11.74
N PRO A 294 19.53 5.65 11.61
CA PRO A 294 18.77 5.73 10.38
C PRO A 294 18.52 7.21 10.05
N VAL A 295 18.87 7.59 8.83
CA VAL A 295 18.46 8.88 8.28
C VAL A 295 16.95 8.74 8.05
N HIS A 296 16.16 9.27 8.97
CA HIS A 296 14.71 9.32 8.80
C HIS A 296 14.42 10.28 7.64
N THR A 297 14.24 9.74 6.43
CA THR A 297 13.75 10.50 5.30
C THR A 297 12.24 10.60 5.40
N SER A 298 11.67 11.79 5.19
CA SER A 298 10.23 11.99 5.02
C SER A 298 9.66 11.38 3.73
N ILE A 299 10.48 10.60 3.02
CA ILE A 299 10.18 9.94 1.76
C ILE A 299 10.06 8.45 2.07
N ALA A 300 8.90 7.87 1.75
CA ALA A 300 8.67 6.43 1.88
C ALA A 300 9.74 5.67 1.09
N VAL A 301 10.33 4.66 1.71
CA VAL A 301 11.32 3.83 1.04
C VAL A 301 10.64 2.75 0.23
N PRO A 302 11.06 2.54 -1.04
CA PRO A 302 10.43 1.53 -1.84
C PRO A 302 10.52 0.10 -1.32
N MET A 303 9.54 -0.75 -1.63
CA MET A 303 9.71 -2.20 -1.69
C MET A 303 10.82 -2.48 -2.69
N GLN A 304 11.74 -3.39 -2.40
CA GLN A 304 12.87 -3.63 -3.30
C GLN A 304 13.22 -5.11 -3.33
N VAL A 305 14.06 -5.47 -4.29
CA VAL A 305 14.83 -6.70 -4.18
C VAL A 305 16.13 -6.36 -3.49
N TRP A 306 16.34 -6.95 -2.31
CA TRP A 306 17.48 -6.64 -1.46
C TRP A 306 18.75 -7.41 -1.86
N HIS A 307 18.63 -8.36 -2.80
CA HIS A 307 19.66 -9.31 -3.19
C HIS A 307 20.30 -10.02 -1.97
N THR A 308 19.46 -10.25 -0.94
CA THR A 308 19.82 -10.96 0.29
C THR A 308 19.41 -12.43 0.18
N PRO A 309 19.98 -13.33 1.00
CA PRO A 309 19.63 -14.76 0.97
C PRO A 309 18.16 -15.06 1.30
N VAL A 310 17.46 -14.10 1.91
CA VAL A 310 16.07 -14.23 2.37
C VAL A 310 15.23 -13.03 1.93
N PRO A 311 13.91 -13.21 1.79
CA PRO A 311 12.99 -12.14 1.41
C PRO A 311 12.79 -11.16 2.56
N LEU A 312 13.49 -10.03 2.55
CA LEU A 312 13.38 -9.00 3.58
C LEU A 312 12.03 -8.29 3.55
N GLU A 313 11.37 -8.20 2.39
CA GLU A 313 10.02 -7.64 2.31
C GLU A 313 9.00 -8.46 3.14
N THR A 314 9.25 -9.76 3.35
CA THR A 314 8.45 -10.58 4.27
C THR A 314 8.60 -10.11 5.72
N VAL A 315 9.82 -9.70 6.13
CA VAL A 315 10.07 -9.15 7.47
C VAL A 315 9.42 -7.77 7.61
N ARG A 316 9.56 -6.90 6.61
CA ARG A 316 8.94 -5.56 6.59
C ARG A 316 7.42 -5.65 6.67
N PHE A 317 6.83 -6.58 5.91
CA PHE A 317 5.40 -6.88 5.95
C PHE A 317 4.96 -7.36 7.35
N ALA A 318 5.65 -8.36 7.91
CA ALA A 318 5.33 -8.91 9.21
C ALA A 318 5.41 -7.83 10.30
N ALA A 319 6.48 -7.04 10.31
CA ALA A 319 6.65 -5.95 11.25
C ALA A 319 5.53 -4.90 11.16
N SER A 320 5.19 -4.46 9.94
CA SER A 320 4.12 -3.47 9.70
C SER A 320 2.74 -3.97 10.15
N ASN A 321 2.53 -5.29 10.13
CA ASN A 321 1.28 -5.93 10.56
C ASN A 321 1.34 -6.49 12.00
N HIS A 322 2.41 -6.18 12.75
CA HIS A 322 2.67 -6.71 14.10
C HIS A 322 2.62 -8.24 14.18
N LEU A 323 3.18 -8.91 13.18
CA LEU A 323 3.32 -10.37 13.10
C LEU A 323 4.74 -10.80 13.46
N CYS A 324 4.82 -11.92 14.16
CA CYS A 324 6.08 -12.59 14.43
C CYS A 324 6.67 -13.20 13.14
N VAL A 325 7.99 -13.37 13.14
CA VAL A 325 8.75 -14.02 12.08
C VAL A 325 9.43 -15.25 12.64
N LYS A 326 9.30 -16.38 11.94
CA LYS A 326 10.11 -17.57 12.16
C LYS A 326 11.44 -17.41 11.41
N LEU A 327 12.53 -17.31 12.17
CA LEU A 327 13.87 -16.96 11.68
C LEU A 327 14.86 -18.12 11.83
N GLY A 328 15.40 -18.61 10.71
CA GLY A 328 16.55 -19.51 10.65
C GLY A 328 17.87 -18.74 10.68
N TYR A 329 18.77 -19.08 11.61
CA TYR A 329 20.06 -18.40 11.85
C TYR A 329 20.93 -19.31 12.74
N ASP A 330 22.22 -19.43 12.43
CA ASP A 330 23.17 -20.32 13.12
C ASP A 330 22.64 -21.76 13.31
N GLY A 331 21.99 -22.33 12.30
CA GLY A 331 21.51 -23.72 12.31
C GLY A 331 20.30 -23.99 13.19
N THR A 332 19.74 -22.97 13.83
CA THR A 332 18.55 -23.07 14.70
C THR A 332 17.41 -22.22 14.14
N GLN A 333 16.18 -22.50 14.59
CA GLN A 333 15.00 -21.68 14.30
C GLN A 333 14.49 -21.03 15.59
N ARG A 334 14.02 -19.78 15.48
CA ARG A 334 13.38 -19.07 16.59
C ARG A 334 12.24 -18.20 16.08
N ILE A 335 11.29 -17.87 16.96
CA ILE A 335 10.23 -16.91 16.65
C ILE A 335 10.65 -15.56 17.22
N ILE A 336 10.57 -14.52 16.40
CA ILE A 336 10.98 -13.17 16.74
C ILE A 336 9.87 -12.14 16.45
N GLU A 337 9.87 -11.07 17.23
CA GLU A 337 9.14 -9.82 16.99
C GLU A 337 10.09 -8.85 16.27
N PRO A 338 9.94 -8.60 14.95
CA PRO A 338 10.81 -7.71 14.21
C PRO A 338 10.53 -6.24 14.55
N TYR A 339 11.55 -5.45 14.88
CA TYR A 339 11.40 -4.04 15.26
C TYR A 339 12.12 -3.04 14.37
N SER A 340 13.32 -3.32 13.87
CA SER A 340 13.97 -2.40 12.93
C SER A 340 15.00 -3.09 12.05
N LEU A 341 15.25 -2.52 10.88
CA LEU A 341 16.36 -2.86 9.99
C LEU A 341 17.37 -1.70 10.01
N ARG A 342 18.65 -1.98 10.23
CA ARG A 342 19.69 -0.95 10.36
C ARG A 342 20.93 -1.33 9.57
N GLN A 343 21.83 -0.37 9.37
CA GLN A 343 23.14 -0.63 8.78
C GLN A 343 24.26 -0.33 9.78
N THR A 344 25.25 -1.20 9.85
CA THR A 344 26.49 -0.95 10.60
C THR A 344 27.42 -0.04 9.81
N ARG A 345 28.41 0.56 10.48
CA ARG A 345 29.50 1.31 9.81
C ARG A 345 30.28 0.46 8.79
N GLU A 346 30.28 -0.85 8.93
CA GLU A 346 30.90 -1.82 8.02
C GLU A 346 30.01 -2.15 6.81
N GLY A 347 28.83 -1.52 6.70
CA GLY A 347 27.90 -1.69 5.58
C GLY A 347 26.94 -2.87 5.72
N HIS A 348 26.99 -3.62 6.82
CA HIS A 348 26.12 -4.79 7.02
C HIS A 348 24.70 -4.39 7.44
N LEU A 349 23.70 -5.00 6.81
CA LEU A 349 22.31 -4.91 7.27
C LEU A 349 22.09 -5.79 8.49
N VAL A 350 21.42 -5.23 9.51
CA VAL A 350 21.17 -5.86 10.80
C VAL A 350 19.70 -5.71 11.16
N LEU A 351 19.04 -6.85 11.40
CA LEU A 351 17.67 -6.93 11.89
C LEU A 351 17.68 -6.93 13.43
N HIS A 352 17.04 -5.94 14.04
CA HIS A 352 16.76 -5.96 15.48
C HIS A 352 15.40 -6.56 15.75
N ALA A 353 15.36 -7.48 16.71
CA ALA A 353 14.14 -8.16 17.09
C ALA A 353 14.15 -8.57 18.56
N ILE A 354 12.97 -8.83 19.11
CA ILE A 354 12.81 -9.51 20.41
C ILE A 354 12.48 -10.97 20.16
N ARG A 355 13.16 -11.88 20.86
CA ARG A 355 12.82 -13.30 20.84
C ARG A 355 11.54 -13.57 21.62
N VAL A 356 10.62 -14.35 21.05
CA VAL A 356 9.34 -14.66 21.71
C VAL A 356 9.53 -15.57 22.92
N ASP A 357 10.47 -16.52 22.85
CA ASP A 357 10.66 -17.55 23.87
C ASP A 357 11.30 -17.04 25.17
N ASN A 358 12.22 -16.06 25.08
CA ASN A 358 12.93 -15.54 26.26
C ASN A 358 12.86 -14.02 26.44
N ARG A 359 12.12 -13.31 25.56
CA ARG A 359 11.96 -11.84 25.57
C ARG A 359 13.25 -11.03 25.44
N GLU A 360 14.36 -11.66 25.04
CA GLU A 360 15.62 -10.96 24.86
C GLU A 360 15.64 -10.20 23.53
N HIS A 361 16.17 -8.98 23.58
CA HIS A 361 16.58 -8.26 22.38
C HIS A 361 17.80 -8.93 21.74
N ARG A 362 17.76 -9.10 20.43
CA ARG A 362 18.84 -9.66 19.61
C ARG A 362 18.96 -8.89 18.30
N SER A 363 20.16 -8.90 17.76
CA SER A 363 20.48 -8.40 16.42
C SER A 363 20.95 -9.56 15.54
N TYR A 364 20.48 -9.58 14.28
CA TYR A 364 20.80 -10.63 13.31
C TYR A 364 21.36 -9.99 12.05
N ARG A 365 22.54 -10.42 11.63
CA ARG A 365 23.12 -10.01 10.34
C ARG A 365 22.31 -10.61 9.21
N VAL A 366 21.76 -9.77 8.33
CA VAL A 366 20.85 -10.23 7.28
C VAL A 366 21.52 -11.23 6.33
N ASP A 367 22.79 -11.00 5.99
CA ASP A 367 23.58 -11.87 5.12
C ASP A 367 23.83 -13.27 5.69
N ARG A 368 23.57 -13.47 7.00
CA ARG A 368 23.69 -14.77 7.69
C ARG A 368 22.34 -15.43 7.99
N ILE A 369 21.24 -14.77 7.65
CA ILE A 369 19.92 -15.37 7.84
C ILE A 369 19.74 -16.52 6.84
N GLN A 370 19.34 -17.67 7.35
CA GLN A 370 19.19 -18.92 6.60
C GLN A 370 17.76 -19.11 6.09
N SER A 371 16.75 -18.61 6.81
CA SER A 371 15.36 -18.63 6.38
C SER A 371 14.52 -17.59 7.10
N VAL A 372 13.47 -17.10 6.44
CA VAL A 372 12.46 -16.19 6.98
C VAL A 372 11.08 -16.70 6.58
N GLN A 373 10.16 -16.70 7.54
CA GLN A 373 8.74 -16.95 7.30
C GLN A 373 7.90 -16.06 8.22
N ALA A 374 7.03 -15.22 7.67
CA ALA A 374 6.02 -14.51 8.46
C ALA A 374 5.02 -15.52 9.02
N THR A 375 4.60 -15.34 10.27
CA THR A 375 3.63 -16.22 10.94
C THR A 375 2.29 -15.51 11.12
N THR A 376 1.27 -16.25 11.54
CA THR A 376 -0.03 -15.67 11.95
C THR A 376 -0.05 -15.27 13.43
N GLN A 377 1.05 -15.50 14.16
CA GLN A 377 1.18 -15.10 15.56
C GLN A 377 1.45 -13.59 15.62
N SER A 378 0.51 -12.83 16.19
CA SER A 378 0.68 -11.41 16.43
C SER A 378 1.53 -11.15 17.68
N PHE A 379 2.10 -9.95 17.76
CA PHE A 379 2.72 -9.42 18.97
C PHE A 379 2.20 -8.01 19.26
N LYS A 380 2.27 -7.58 20.53
CA LYS A 380 2.03 -6.18 20.91
C LYS A 380 3.38 -5.48 20.98
N PRO A 381 3.64 -4.46 20.14
CA PRO A 381 4.93 -3.79 20.14
C PRO A 381 5.26 -3.17 21.51
N VAL A 382 6.48 -3.41 21.99
CA VAL A 382 7.05 -2.71 23.16
C VAL A 382 8.08 -1.66 22.78
N TYR A 383 8.55 -1.69 21.53
CA TYR A 383 9.33 -0.63 20.89
C TYR A 383 8.63 -0.13 19.63
N ARG A 384 9.02 1.05 19.15
CA ARG A 384 8.62 1.55 17.84
C ARG A 384 9.10 0.57 16.75
N VAL A 385 8.20 0.22 15.83
CA VAL A 385 8.51 -0.55 14.63
C VAL A 385 8.99 0.41 13.55
N GLU A 386 10.21 0.21 13.04
CA GLU A 386 10.96 1.14 12.16
C GLU A 386 11.47 0.41 10.90
N PHE A 387 10.55 0.11 9.96
CA PHE A 387 10.87 -0.59 8.70
C PHE A 387 10.50 0.18 7.42
N THR A 388 9.77 1.28 7.53
CA THR A 388 9.22 2.00 6.37
C THR A 388 10.16 3.11 5.84
N GLY A 389 11.14 3.54 6.65
CA GLY A 389 12.19 4.50 6.29
C GLY A 389 13.59 3.91 5.98
N VAL A 390 13.74 2.59 5.90
CA VAL A 390 15.04 1.94 5.67
C VAL A 390 15.14 1.46 4.23
N GLY A 391 15.84 2.21 3.38
CA GLY A 391 16.19 1.81 2.01
C GLY A 391 17.57 1.20 1.93
N PRO A 392 18.00 0.71 0.74
CA PRO A 392 19.41 0.44 0.53
C PRO A 392 20.12 1.75 0.79
N PHE A 393 20.92 1.75 1.83
CA PHE A 393 21.92 2.78 2.02
C PHE A 393 22.78 2.74 0.75
N ARG A 394 22.66 3.76 -0.10
CA ARG A 394 23.49 3.87 -1.30
C ARG A 394 24.93 3.68 -0.82
N ALA A 395 25.59 2.63 -1.30
CA ALA A 395 27.03 2.54 -1.19
C ALA A 395 27.56 3.85 -1.79
N SER A 396 28.32 4.59 -1.00
CA SER A 396 29.06 5.74 -1.48
C SER A 396 29.96 5.21 -2.61
N THR A 397 29.60 5.47 -3.86
CA THR A 397 30.53 5.35 -4.98
C THR A 397 31.53 6.49 -4.91
#